data_AF-A0A1R1XE08-F1
#
_entry.id   AF-A0A1R1XE08-F1
#
_cell.length_a   1.000
_cell.length_b   1.000
_cell.length_c   1.000
_cell.angle_alpha   90.00
_cell.angle_beta   90.00
_cell.angle_gamma   90.00
#
_symmetry.space_group_name_H-M   'P 1'
#
loop_
_entity.id
_entity.type
_entity.pdbx_description
1 polymer ?
#
loop_
_entity_poly.entity_id
_entity_poly.type
_entity_poly.pdbx_seq_one_letter_code
_entity_poly.pdbx_strand_id
1 'polypeptide(L)'
;MTITQDIRSCSLSCFYSLDRIEKSRLCKRFVDFGKKISNGDTECIVKYTLFNSRLRRSIGNDIFSLSNDKMKNIINNISKLHSSLSTGRYQKSTILSLVASEFSPSQLSSFWFEFSRTQFNTAKQKASEDQFTLDDYQRKIHNSRSAVGQTVVDLVKSYLHRYSQPSSITGRRVGEDINGLGTPVMYLTQTKSYIYHQLLKENPGVK
;
A
#
# COMPACT_ATOMS: atom_id res chain seq x y z
N MET A 1 -21.10 49.72 19.42
CA MET A 1 -20.96 48.50 20.24
C MET A 1 -22.05 47.53 19.77
N THR A 2 -21.77 46.66 18.78
CA THR A 2 -22.84 45.83 18.18
C THR A 2 -22.37 44.55 17.47
N ILE A 3 -21.06 44.25 17.38
CA ILE A 3 -20.58 43.02 16.71
C ILE A 3 -20.57 41.82 17.68
N THR A 4 -20.43 42.09 18.97
CA THR A 4 -20.35 41.07 20.02
C THR A 4 -21.67 40.35 20.31
N GLN A 5 -22.81 40.91 19.91
CA GLN A 5 -24.12 40.24 20.04
C GLN A 5 -24.42 39.31 18.85
N ASP A 6 -24.09 39.73 17.62
CA ASP A 6 -24.33 38.92 16.41
C ASP A 6 -23.46 37.66 16.34
N ILE A 7 -22.24 37.72 16.86
CA ILE A 7 -21.35 36.55 16.91
C ILE A 7 -21.78 35.59 18.03
N ARG A 8 -22.39 36.10 19.12
CA ARG A 8 -22.90 35.26 20.22
C ARG A 8 -24.22 34.57 19.89
N SER A 9 -25.00 35.08 18.94
CA SER A 9 -26.28 34.50 18.52
C SER A 9 -26.15 33.48 17.38
N CYS A 10 -25.02 33.44 16.67
CA CYS A 10 -24.78 32.43 15.63
C CYS A 10 -24.32 31.10 16.26
N SER A 11 -25.29 30.25 16.60
CA SER A 11 -25.04 28.83 16.86
C SER A 11 -24.45 28.14 15.62
N LEU A 12 -23.73 27.03 15.82
CA LEU A 12 -23.22 26.18 14.72
C LEU A 12 -24.34 25.86 13.69
N SER A 13 -25.58 25.69 14.16
CA SER A 13 -26.77 25.43 13.34
C SER A 13 -27.12 26.56 12.38
N CYS A 14 -26.89 27.83 12.74
CA CYS A 14 -27.14 28.97 11.85
C CYS A 14 -26.16 29.02 10.68
N PHE A 15 -24.93 28.50 10.82
CA PHE A 15 -23.98 28.48 9.71
C PHE A 15 -24.36 27.43 8.66
N TYR A 16 -24.78 26.24 9.09
CA TYR A 16 -25.11 25.15 8.17
C TYR A 16 -26.37 25.41 7.35
N SER A 17 -27.33 26.19 7.88
CA SER A 17 -28.56 26.59 7.20
C SER A 17 -28.38 27.66 6.13
N LEU A 18 -27.21 28.31 6.03
CA LEU A 18 -26.93 29.33 5.02
C LEU A 18 -26.64 28.72 3.64
N ASP A 19 -26.99 29.45 2.57
CA ASP A 19 -26.57 29.09 1.22
C ASP A 19 -25.06 29.31 1.01
N ARG A 20 -24.47 28.68 -0.01
CA ARG A 20 -23.05 28.76 -0.36
C ARG A 20 -22.56 30.21 -0.50
N ILE A 21 -23.35 31.10 -1.10
CA ILE A 21 -22.98 32.51 -1.28
C ILE A 21 -22.94 33.23 0.07
N GLU A 22 -23.89 32.96 0.94
CA GLU A 22 -23.99 33.58 2.26
C GLU A 22 -22.88 33.09 3.20
N LYS A 23 -22.57 31.79 3.16
CA LYS A 23 -21.40 31.21 3.84
C LYS A 23 -20.11 31.92 3.43
N SER A 24 -19.92 32.11 2.12
CA SER A 24 -18.74 32.81 1.59
C SER A 24 -18.66 34.26 2.07
N ARG A 25 -19.78 35.00 2.03
CA ARG A 25 -19.85 36.39 2.53
C ARG A 25 -19.57 36.48 4.04
N LEU A 26 -20.10 35.54 4.82
CA LEU A 26 -19.88 35.48 6.26
C LEU A 26 -18.41 35.16 6.58
N CYS A 27 -17.80 34.19 5.89
CA CYS A 27 -16.38 33.89 6.01
C CYS A 27 -15.51 35.10 5.65
N LYS A 28 -15.86 35.85 4.58
CA LYS A 28 -15.15 37.07 4.21
C LYS A 28 -15.21 38.12 5.31
N ARG A 29 -16.40 38.38 5.87
CA ARG A 29 -16.57 39.31 7.01
C ARG A 29 -15.76 38.88 8.22
N PHE A 30 -15.71 37.58 8.51
CA PHE A 30 -14.92 37.03 9.61
C PHE A 30 -13.41 37.27 9.39
N VAL A 31 -12.91 37.03 8.18
CA VAL A 31 -11.50 37.29 7.83
C VAL A 31 -11.18 38.78 7.89
N ASP A 32 -12.04 39.65 7.34
CA ASP A 32 -11.85 41.10 7.37
C ASP A 32 -11.86 41.65 8.80
N PHE A 33 -12.72 41.10 9.66
CA PHE A 33 -12.74 41.39 11.09
C PHE A 33 -11.45 40.92 11.79
N GLY A 34 -10.99 39.70 11.47
CA GLY A 34 -9.72 39.17 11.94
C GLY A 34 -8.54 40.07 11.56
N LYS A 35 -8.48 40.53 10.30
CA LYS A 35 -7.46 41.50 9.81
C LYS A 35 -7.50 42.81 10.58
N LYS A 36 -8.70 43.32 10.87
CA LYS A 36 -8.90 44.58 11.61
C LYS A 36 -8.41 44.47 13.06
N ILE A 37 -8.64 43.34 13.73
CA ILE A 37 -8.20 43.14 15.13
C ILE A 37 -6.72 42.78 15.21
N SER A 38 -6.21 42.02 14.24
CA SER A 38 -4.80 41.63 14.19
C SER A 38 -3.85 42.70 13.65
N ASN A 39 -4.38 43.85 13.25
CA ASN A 39 -3.62 44.87 12.53
C ASN A 39 -2.89 44.29 11.30
N GLY A 40 -3.53 43.36 10.59
CA GLY A 40 -3.01 42.67 9.41
C GLY A 40 -2.46 41.25 9.66
N ASP A 41 -2.06 40.90 10.88
CA ASP A 41 -1.50 39.57 11.19
C ASP A 41 -2.57 38.55 11.62
N THR A 42 -3.42 38.19 10.67
CA THR A 42 -4.57 37.31 10.95
C THR A 42 -4.13 35.90 11.35
N GLU A 43 -2.94 35.49 10.90
CA GLU A 43 -2.33 34.20 11.21
C GLU A 43 -2.01 34.10 12.70
N CYS A 44 -1.46 35.14 13.32
CA CYS A 44 -1.20 35.15 14.76
C CYS A 44 -2.47 35.03 15.60
N ILE A 45 -3.58 35.68 15.20
CA ILE A 45 -4.86 35.52 15.91
C ILE A 45 -5.41 34.10 15.75
N VAL A 46 -5.37 33.54 14.55
CA VAL A 46 -5.84 32.17 14.30
C VAL A 46 -4.99 31.16 15.07
N LYS A 47 -3.65 31.30 15.04
CA LYS A 47 -2.73 30.48 15.83
C LYS A 47 -2.98 30.64 17.32
N TYR A 48 -3.17 31.86 17.81
CA TYR A 48 -3.45 32.11 19.22
C TYR A 48 -4.78 31.46 19.64
N THR A 49 -5.82 31.59 18.82
CA THR A 49 -7.16 31.03 19.11
C THR A 49 -7.14 29.50 19.12
N LEU A 50 -6.46 28.89 18.15
CA LEU A 50 -6.36 27.44 18.00
C LEU A 50 -5.39 26.77 18.99
N PHE A 51 -4.25 27.40 19.29
CA PHE A 51 -3.14 26.75 20.01
C PHE A 51 -2.86 27.34 21.41
N ASN A 52 -3.17 28.62 21.67
CA ASN A 52 -2.74 29.35 22.87
C ASN A 52 -3.88 29.90 23.76
N SER A 53 -5.14 29.90 23.31
CA SER A 53 -6.27 30.42 24.10
C SER A 53 -6.59 29.49 25.29
N ARG A 54 -7.17 30.01 26.40
CA ARG A 54 -7.67 29.17 27.51
C ARG A 54 -8.81 28.22 27.09
N LEU A 55 -9.45 28.49 25.94
CA LEU A 55 -10.38 27.60 25.24
C LEU A 55 -9.66 26.40 24.54
N ARG A 56 -8.33 26.30 24.68
CA ARG A 56 -7.39 25.28 24.16
C ARG A 56 -7.94 23.85 24.04
N ARG A 57 -8.83 23.46 24.94
CA ARG A 57 -9.32 22.08 25.09
C ARG A 57 -10.59 21.75 24.32
N SER A 58 -11.38 22.71 23.84
CA SER A 58 -12.57 22.36 23.06
C SER A 58 -12.25 22.42 21.58
N ILE A 59 -12.00 23.61 21.03
CA ILE A 59 -11.91 23.79 19.57
C ILE A 59 -10.74 23.02 18.94
N GLY A 60 -9.54 23.11 19.52
CA GLY A 60 -8.38 22.36 19.03
C GLY A 60 -8.66 20.86 19.10
N ASN A 61 -9.12 20.37 20.25
CA ASN A 61 -9.45 18.97 20.45
C ASN A 61 -10.61 18.50 19.57
N ASP A 62 -11.60 19.34 19.26
CA ASP A 62 -12.73 19.01 18.39
C ASP A 62 -12.28 18.90 16.93
N ILE A 63 -11.37 19.78 16.48
CA ILE A 63 -10.76 19.70 15.14
C ILE A 63 -9.85 18.46 15.03
N PHE A 64 -9.01 18.23 16.05
CA PHE A 64 -8.18 17.02 16.12
C PHE A 64 -9.06 15.76 16.23
N SER A 65 -10.17 15.80 16.96
CA SER A 65 -11.15 14.71 17.07
C SER A 65 -11.81 14.43 15.74
N LEU A 66 -12.29 15.45 15.02
CA LEU A 66 -12.94 15.31 13.72
C LEU A 66 -11.97 14.75 12.67
N SER A 67 -10.70 15.18 12.70
CA SER A 67 -9.62 14.62 11.88
C SER A 67 -9.36 13.16 12.25
N ASN A 68 -9.32 12.85 13.55
CA ASN A 68 -9.13 11.49 14.06
C ASN A 68 -10.31 10.58 13.67
N ASP A 69 -11.55 11.06 13.64
CA ASP A 69 -12.72 10.25 13.28
C ASP A 69 -12.71 9.92 11.79
N LYS A 70 -12.36 10.87 10.93
CA LYS A 70 -12.14 10.61 9.49
C LYS A 70 -11.01 9.61 9.27
N MET A 71 -9.89 9.79 9.97
CA MET A 71 -8.74 8.89 9.89
C MET A 71 -9.10 7.48 10.37
N LYS A 72 -9.80 7.36 11.52
CA LYS A 72 -10.32 6.08 12.04
C LYS A 72 -11.27 5.41 11.05
N ASN A 73 -12.16 6.16 10.40
CA ASN A 73 -13.08 5.60 9.40
C ASN A 73 -12.33 5.07 8.18
N ILE A 74 -11.30 5.78 7.70
CA ILE A 74 -10.44 5.31 6.61
C ILE A 74 -9.72 4.02 7.03
N ILE A 75 -9.10 4.00 8.21
CA ILE A 75 -8.40 2.81 8.72
C ILE A 75 -9.36 1.63 8.89
N ASN A 76 -10.57 1.86 9.41
CA ASN A 76 -11.60 0.84 9.52
C ASN A 76 -12.04 0.29 8.16
N ASN A 77 -12.13 1.14 7.13
CA ASN A 77 -12.44 0.69 5.77
C ASN A 77 -11.29 -0.15 5.17
N ILE A 78 -10.04 0.25 5.41
CA ILE A 78 -8.85 -0.53 5.01
C ILE A 78 -8.83 -1.89 5.75
N SER A 79 -9.19 -1.91 7.04
CA SER A 79 -9.31 -3.12 7.84
C SER A 79 -10.36 -4.07 7.27
N LYS A 80 -11.56 -3.55 6.92
CA LYS A 80 -12.60 -4.33 6.24
C LYS A 80 -12.13 -4.88 4.90
N LEU A 81 -11.43 -4.07 4.10
CA LEU A 81 -10.87 -4.50 2.83
C LEU A 81 -9.84 -5.63 3.03
N HIS A 82 -8.93 -5.46 4.00
CA HIS A 82 -7.94 -6.46 4.37
C HIS A 82 -8.60 -7.78 4.78
N SER A 83 -9.65 -7.74 5.61
CA SER A 83 -10.36 -8.92 6.09
C SER A 83 -11.21 -9.61 5.01
N SER A 84 -11.75 -8.85 4.05
CA SER A 84 -12.56 -9.40 2.95
C SER A 84 -11.77 -10.29 1.98
N LEU A 85 -10.43 -10.17 1.96
CA LEU A 85 -9.57 -10.93 1.08
C LEU A 85 -9.27 -12.32 1.68
N SER A 86 -10.05 -13.32 1.29
CA SER A 86 -9.88 -14.71 1.77
C SER A 86 -8.73 -15.46 1.08
N THR A 87 -8.41 -15.16 -0.18
CA THR A 87 -7.49 -15.95 -1.03
C THR A 87 -6.27 -15.19 -1.56
N GLY A 88 -6.27 -13.85 -1.58
CA GLY A 88 -5.19 -13.02 -2.11
C GLY A 88 -4.07 -12.73 -1.10
N ARG A 89 -3.15 -13.67 -0.84
CA ARG A 89 -2.01 -13.45 0.09
C ARG A 89 -1.17 -12.21 -0.23
N TYR A 90 -0.91 -11.98 -1.52
CA TYR A 90 -0.12 -10.82 -1.96
C TYR A 90 -0.88 -9.52 -1.77
N GLN A 91 -2.14 -9.47 -2.18
CA GLN A 91 -3.03 -8.32 -2.03
C GLN A 91 -3.21 -7.94 -0.55
N LYS A 92 -3.40 -8.92 0.34
CA LYS A 92 -3.46 -8.69 1.80
C LYS A 92 -2.24 -7.95 2.32
N SER A 93 -1.04 -8.41 1.97
CA SER A 93 0.20 -7.76 2.42
C SER A 93 0.39 -6.35 1.86
N THR A 94 -0.10 -6.08 0.64
CA THR A 94 -0.05 -4.75 0.01
C THR A 94 -1.08 -3.80 0.62
N ILE A 95 -2.26 -4.29 1.01
CA ILE A 95 -3.24 -3.46 1.72
C ILE A 95 -2.77 -3.16 3.15
N LEU A 96 -2.13 -4.13 3.81
CA LEU A 96 -1.52 -3.91 5.11
C LEU A 96 -0.38 -2.89 5.04
N SER A 97 0.37 -2.81 3.93
CA SER A 97 1.47 -1.84 3.79
C SER A 97 1.00 -0.38 3.78
N LEU A 98 -0.26 -0.11 3.40
CA LEU A 98 -0.86 1.23 3.44
C LEU A 98 -0.91 1.83 4.85
N VAL A 99 -0.95 0.99 5.88
CA VAL A 99 -1.05 1.41 7.28
C VAL A 99 0.15 0.97 8.13
N ALA A 100 0.99 0.06 7.65
CA ALA A 100 2.15 -0.46 8.39
C ALA A 100 3.33 0.53 8.52
N SER A 101 3.39 1.59 7.70
CA SER A 101 4.40 2.66 7.87
C SER A 101 4.10 3.54 9.07
N GLU A 102 2.82 3.88 9.28
CA GLU A 102 2.37 4.85 10.27
C GLU A 102 2.07 4.24 11.63
N PHE A 103 1.58 2.99 11.66
CA PHE A 103 1.06 2.37 12.88
C PHE A 103 1.92 1.21 13.37
N SER A 104 1.98 1.07 14.69
CA SER A 104 2.60 -0.10 15.33
C SER A 104 1.68 -1.33 15.25
N PRO A 105 2.24 -2.54 15.42
CA PRO A 105 1.42 -3.77 15.45
C PRO A 105 0.29 -3.74 16.47
N SER A 106 0.52 -3.16 17.66
CA SER A 106 -0.49 -3.08 18.71
C SER A 106 -1.62 -2.10 18.36
N GLN A 107 -1.31 -1.00 17.67
CA GLN A 107 -2.32 -0.06 17.17
C GLN A 107 -3.16 -0.71 16.07
N LEU A 108 -2.55 -1.40 15.12
CA LEU A 108 -3.29 -2.10 14.06
C LEU A 108 -4.20 -3.21 14.60
N SER A 109 -3.76 -3.91 15.65
CA SER A 109 -4.61 -4.88 16.34
C SER A 109 -5.87 -4.23 16.93
N SER A 110 -5.78 -2.99 17.45
CA SER A 110 -6.93 -2.24 17.94
C SER A 110 -7.91 -1.80 16.83
N PHE A 111 -7.44 -1.78 15.58
CA PHE A 111 -8.25 -1.53 14.38
C PHE A 111 -8.73 -2.82 13.70
N TRP A 112 -8.72 -3.96 14.40
CA TRP A 112 -9.22 -5.25 13.91
C TRP A 112 -8.43 -5.85 12.74
N PHE A 113 -7.17 -5.46 12.57
CA PHE A 113 -6.29 -6.13 11.60
C PHE A 113 -5.77 -7.45 12.18
N GLU A 114 -5.92 -8.52 11.42
CA GLU A 114 -5.35 -9.83 11.73
C GLU A 114 -4.15 -10.12 10.81
N PHE A 115 -2.97 -10.28 11.39
CA PHE A 115 -1.75 -10.61 10.65
C PHE A 115 -0.73 -11.31 11.54
N SER A 116 0.19 -12.06 10.92
CA SER A 116 1.37 -12.58 11.60
C SER A 116 2.48 -11.54 11.68
N ARG A 117 3.44 -11.75 12.58
CA ARG A 117 4.63 -10.89 12.71
C ARG A 117 5.44 -10.82 11.41
N THR A 118 5.53 -11.92 10.65
CA THR A 118 6.21 -11.95 9.35
C THR A 118 5.46 -11.14 8.29
N GLN A 119 4.13 -11.25 8.24
CA GLN A 119 3.31 -10.45 7.32
C GLN A 119 3.44 -8.95 7.57
N PHE A 120 3.46 -8.54 8.85
CA PHE A 120 3.69 -7.14 9.22
C PHE A 120 5.05 -6.63 8.76
N ASN A 121 6.12 -7.39 8.99
CA ASN A 121 7.47 -6.98 8.56
C ASN A 121 7.56 -6.85 7.04
N THR A 122 6.98 -7.79 6.29
CA THR A 122 6.92 -7.71 4.82
C THR A 122 6.11 -6.50 4.35
N ALA A 123 4.97 -6.22 4.99
CA ALA A 123 4.16 -5.04 4.66
C ALA A 123 4.91 -3.74 4.95
N LYS A 124 5.65 -3.67 6.06
CA LYS A 124 6.48 -2.52 6.42
C LYS A 124 7.63 -2.31 5.43
N GLN A 125 8.27 -3.39 4.98
CA GLN A 125 9.28 -3.32 3.93
C GLN A 125 8.70 -2.82 2.60
N LYS A 126 7.53 -3.34 2.19
CA LYS A 126 6.84 -2.86 0.98
C LYS A 126 6.50 -1.37 1.05
N ALA A 127 6.07 -0.89 2.21
CA ALA A 127 5.80 0.52 2.42
C ALA A 127 7.07 1.37 2.28
N SER A 128 8.22 0.89 2.79
CA SER A 128 9.50 1.59 2.63
C SER A 128 10.05 1.58 1.20
N GLU A 129 9.61 0.64 0.37
CA GLU A 129 10.00 0.52 -1.04
C GLU A 129 8.97 1.16 -2.00
N ASP A 130 7.95 1.85 -1.47
CA ASP A 130 6.80 2.40 -2.21
C ASP A 130 6.09 1.39 -3.14
N GLN A 131 6.10 0.10 -2.75
CA GLN A 131 5.50 -0.99 -3.53
C GLN A 131 4.06 -1.25 -3.11
N PHE A 132 3.13 -0.51 -3.72
CA PHE A 132 1.69 -0.62 -3.48
C PHE A 132 0.91 -1.33 -4.60
N THR A 133 1.60 -2.01 -5.52
CA THR A 133 0.96 -2.71 -6.65
C THR A 133 0.14 -3.92 -6.18
N LEU A 134 -1.11 -4.01 -6.66
CA LEU A 134 -2.02 -5.14 -6.39
C LEU A 134 -1.86 -6.30 -7.37
N ASP A 135 -1.00 -6.15 -8.38
CA ASP A 135 -0.71 -7.19 -9.35
C ASP A 135 -0.19 -8.44 -8.65
N ASP A 136 -0.55 -9.61 -9.20
CA ASP A 136 -0.01 -10.87 -8.74
C ASP A 136 1.51 -10.80 -8.78
N TYR A 137 2.15 -11.30 -7.72
CA TYR A 137 3.60 -11.35 -7.61
C TYR A 137 4.19 -12.03 -8.83
N GLN A 138 4.70 -11.23 -9.75
CA GLN A 138 5.61 -11.69 -10.77
C GLN A 138 6.98 -11.70 -10.10
N ARG A 139 7.64 -12.87 -10.09
CA ARG A 139 9.07 -12.92 -9.79
C ARG A 139 9.75 -11.99 -10.79
N LYS A 140 10.17 -10.80 -10.34
CA LYS A 140 11.10 -9.96 -11.08
C LYS A 140 12.42 -10.70 -11.15
N ILE A 141 12.55 -11.57 -12.15
CA ILE A 141 13.83 -12.13 -12.55
C ILE A 141 14.50 -10.98 -13.30
N HIS A 142 15.47 -10.33 -12.65
CA HIS A 142 16.27 -9.33 -13.33
C HIS A 142 16.93 -9.98 -14.55
N ASN A 143 16.85 -9.31 -15.71
CA ASN A 143 17.57 -9.74 -16.89
C ASN A 143 19.06 -9.87 -16.54
N SER A 144 19.67 -10.99 -16.92
CA SER A 144 21.11 -11.20 -16.74
C SER A 144 21.87 -10.05 -17.39
N ARG A 145 22.90 -9.53 -16.71
CA ARG A 145 23.75 -8.44 -17.22
C ARG A 145 24.62 -8.86 -18.41
N SER A 146 24.79 -10.16 -18.62
CA SER A 146 25.57 -10.75 -19.70
C SER A 146 24.68 -11.66 -20.55
N ALA A 147 24.86 -11.58 -21.86
CA ALA A 147 24.31 -12.56 -22.78
C ALA A 147 25.03 -13.89 -22.56
N VAL A 148 24.28 -14.94 -22.24
CA VAL A 148 24.81 -16.30 -22.14
C VAL A 148 24.98 -16.85 -23.56
N GLY A 149 26.16 -17.38 -23.88
CA GLY A 149 26.40 -18.00 -25.18
C GLY A 149 25.47 -19.19 -25.44
N GLN A 150 24.97 -19.32 -26.67
CA GLN A 150 24.03 -20.40 -27.05
C GLN A 150 24.59 -21.80 -26.74
N THR A 151 25.91 -21.98 -26.83
CA THR A 151 26.61 -23.21 -26.47
C THR A 151 26.41 -23.62 -25.01
N VAL A 152 26.41 -22.67 -24.08
CA VAL A 152 26.16 -22.92 -22.65
C VAL A 152 24.69 -23.25 -22.42
N VAL A 153 23.78 -22.60 -23.14
CA VAL A 153 22.35 -22.89 -23.08
C VAL A 153 22.06 -24.32 -23.55
N ASP A 154 22.67 -24.74 -24.67
CA ASP A 154 22.48 -26.08 -25.22
C ASP A 154 23.12 -27.16 -24.32
N LEU A 155 24.26 -26.84 -23.69
CA LEU A 155 24.85 -27.69 -22.66
C LEU A 155 23.89 -27.88 -21.49
N VAL A 156 23.34 -26.80 -20.92
CA VAL A 156 22.38 -26.89 -19.81
C VAL A 156 21.13 -27.69 -20.22
N LYS A 157 20.60 -27.47 -21.42
CA LYS A 157 19.49 -28.27 -21.96
C LYS A 157 19.83 -29.76 -22.01
N SER A 158 21.03 -30.12 -22.45
CA SER A 158 21.47 -31.52 -22.51
C SER A 158 21.51 -32.19 -21.13
N TYR A 159 21.97 -31.49 -20.09
CA TYR A 159 21.98 -32.01 -18.71
C TYR A 159 20.55 -32.15 -18.18
N LEU A 160 19.69 -31.16 -18.42
CA LEU A 160 18.29 -31.25 -18.03
C LEU A 160 17.60 -32.42 -18.71
N HIS A 161 17.84 -32.65 -20.01
CA HIS A 161 17.32 -33.81 -20.73
C HIS A 161 17.85 -35.14 -20.17
N ARG A 162 19.16 -35.24 -19.87
CA ARG A 162 19.77 -36.45 -19.30
C ARG A 162 19.12 -36.85 -17.97
N TYR A 163 18.80 -35.88 -17.13
CA TYR A 163 18.16 -36.09 -15.83
C TYR A 163 16.64 -35.89 -15.88
N SER A 164 16.03 -35.97 -17.07
CA SER A 164 14.58 -35.90 -17.24
C SER A 164 14.01 -37.25 -17.63
N GLN A 165 12.77 -37.51 -17.19
CA GLN A 165 11.97 -38.62 -17.66
C GLN A 165 10.60 -38.12 -18.11
N PRO A 166 9.99 -38.74 -19.13
CA PRO A 166 8.66 -38.37 -19.58
C PRO A 166 7.66 -38.71 -18.47
N SER A 167 6.82 -37.74 -18.14
CA SER A 167 5.65 -37.98 -17.32
C SER A 167 4.62 -38.77 -18.12
N SER A 168 3.82 -39.58 -17.43
CA SER A 168 2.59 -40.16 -17.98
C SER A 168 1.53 -39.09 -18.28
N ILE A 169 1.70 -37.86 -17.78
CA ILE A 169 0.86 -36.71 -18.09
C ILE A 169 1.38 -36.01 -19.35
N THR A 170 0.58 -35.99 -20.41
CA THR A 170 0.79 -35.11 -21.56
C THR A 170 0.25 -33.72 -21.22
N GLY A 171 1.11 -32.71 -21.25
CA GLY A 171 0.70 -31.33 -21.05
C GLY A 171 0.14 -30.77 -22.35
N ARG A 172 -1.18 -30.52 -22.43
CA ARG A 172 -1.72 -29.62 -23.45
C ARG A 172 -1.24 -28.21 -23.12
N ARG A 173 -0.33 -27.66 -23.93
CA ARG A 173 -0.13 -26.20 -23.95
C ARG A 173 -1.36 -25.59 -24.60
N VAL A 174 -1.98 -24.61 -23.94
CA VAL A 174 -3.02 -23.79 -24.56
C VAL A 174 -2.30 -22.85 -25.54
N GLY A 175 -2.40 -23.13 -26.84
CA GLY A 175 -2.00 -22.19 -27.89
C GLY A 175 -1.10 -22.74 -29.01
N GLU A 176 -0.49 -23.91 -28.85
CA GLU A 176 0.33 -24.51 -29.90
C GLU A 176 -0.11 -25.96 -30.13
N ASP A 177 -0.33 -26.28 -31.42
CA ASP A 177 -0.40 -27.59 -32.04
C ASP A 177 -1.76 -27.95 -32.63
N ILE A 178 -2.00 -27.43 -33.84
CA ILE A 178 -3.04 -27.90 -34.79
C ILE A 178 -2.82 -29.37 -35.22
N ASN A 179 -1.66 -29.96 -34.88
CA ASN A 179 -1.21 -31.29 -35.30
C ASN A 179 -1.03 -32.31 -34.16
N GLY A 180 -1.60 -32.08 -32.96
CA GLY A 180 -1.81 -33.13 -31.95
C GLY A 180 -0.56 -33.81 -31.34
N LEU A 181 0.66 -33.40 -31.69
CA LEU A 181 1.89 -33.97 -31.16
C LEU A 181 2.33 -33.19 -29.92
N GLY A 182 1.58 -33.33 -28.82
CA GLY A 182 1.86 -32.59 -27.58
C GLY A 182 3.28 -32.85 -27.07
N THR A 183 4.05 -31.78 -26.87
CA THR A 183 5.36 -31.88 -26.21
C THR A 183 5.23 -32.64 -24.87
N PRO A 184 5.97 -33.76 -24.67
CA PRO A 184 5.87 -34.52 -23.43
C PRO A 184 6.30 -33.66 -22.23
N VAL A 185 5.51 -33.66 -21.17
CA VAL A 185 5.92 -33.02 -19.91
C VAL A 185 6.99 -33.89 -19.29
N MET A 186 8.18 -33.31 -19.15
CA MET A 186 9.31 -33.98 -18.52
C MET A 186 9.37 -33.59 -17.03
N TYR A 187 9.64 -34.55 -16.16
CA TYR A 187 10.01 -34.27 -14.78
C TYR A 187 11.48 -34.63 -14.54
N LEU A 188 12.14 -33.85 -13.69
CA LEU A 188 13.52 -34.11 -13.32
C LEU A 188 13.56 -35.27 -12.33
N THR A 189 14.39 -36.27 -12.61
CA THR A 189 14.65 -37.40 -11.70
C THR A 189 15.56 -37.01 -10.54
N GLN A 190 16.32 -35.91 -10.70
CA GLN A 190 17.25 -35.41 -9.71
C GLN A 190 16.97 -33.95 -9.35
N THR A 191 17.48 -33.52 -8.19
CA THR A 191 17.31 -32.13 -7.75
C THR A 191 18.11 -31.18 -8.63
N LYS A 192 17.63 -29.94 -8.78
CA LYS A 192 18.32 -28.89 -9.54
C LYS A 192 19.74 -28.64 -9.02
N SER A 193 19.93 -28.74 -7.70
CA SER A 193 21.24 -28.60 -7.04
C SER A 193 22.20 -29.69 -7.49
N TYR A 194 21.75 -30.95 -7.50
CA TYR A 194 22.57 -32.08 -7.96
C TYR A 194 23.01 -31.90 -9.41
N ILE A 195 22.08 -31.56 -10.30
CA ILE A 195 22.38 -31.36 -11.74
C ILE A 195 23.38 -30.21 -11.93
N TYR A 196 23.23 -29.12 -11.18
CA TYR A 196 24.16 -27.99 -11.21
C TYR A 196 25.57 -28.37 -10.78
N HIS A 197 25.71 -29.07 -9.66
CA HIS A 197 27.03 -29.51 -9.18
C HIS A 197 27.68 -30.52 -10.13
N GLN A 198 26.90 -31.40 -10.75
CA GLN A 198 27.41 -32.34 -11.75
C GLN A 198 27.90 -31.61 -13.01
N LEU A 199 27.16 -30.60 -13.49
CA LEU A 199 27.55 -29.78 -14.63
C LEU A 199 28.86 -29.04 -14.37
N LEU A 200 29.02 -28.44 -13.19
CA LEU A 200 30.26 -27.76 -12.80
C LEU A 200 31.45 -28.72 -12.64
N LYS A 201 31.22 -29.93 -12.12
CA LYS A 201 32.26 -30.94 -11.97
C LYS A 201 32.79 -31.41 -13.32
N GLU A 202 31.90 -31.60 -14.29
CA GLU A 202 32.25 -32.05 -15.65
C GLU A 202 32.74 -30.90 -16.53
N ASN A 203 32.42 -29.64 -16.20
CA ASN A 203 32.78 -28.46 -16.99
C ASN A 203 33.27 -27.30 -16.09
N PRO A 204 34.51 -27.38 -15.55
CA PRO A 204 35.04 -26.38 -14.62
C PRO A 204 35.25 -24.98 -15.25
N GLY A 205 35.14 -24.85 -16.57
CA GLY A 205 35.25 -23.59 -17.30
C GLY A 205 33.94 -22.82 -17.49
N VAL A 206 32.79 -23.38 -17.11
CA VAL A 206 31.48 -22.72 -17.21
C VAL A 206 31.27 -21.85 -15.96
N LYS A 207 31.21 -20.53 -16.14
CA LYS A 207 30.95 -19.52 -15.09
C LYS A 207 29.62 -18.83 -15.32
#